data_AF-A0A3Q2XFF8-F1
#
_entry.id   AF-A0A3Q2XFF8-F1
#
_cell.length_a   1.000
_cell.length_b   1.000
_cell.length_c   1.000
_cell.angle_alpha   90.00
_cell.angle_beta   90.00
_cell.angle_gamma   90.00
#
_symmetry.space_group_name_H-M   'P 1'
#
loop_
_entity.id
_entity.type
_entity.pdbx_description
1 polymer ?
#
loop_
_entity_poly.entity_id
_entity_poly.type
_entity_poly.pdbx_seq_one_letter_code
_entity_poly.pdbx_strand_id
1 'polypeptide(L)'
;MFTGSTKLPPAKTPQPERLDEVYAALRRGLQSYLQVHQLELDTLGQQIRENKRNGRLVRGLKAVERFMRRLEFHLSKVEELYDAYCIQRRLRDGASKMVAAFNSATGSKEARESLSEASRGFRECTEHMCSLESELESHMGEFHVKMKGLAGFARLCAGDQYEVLMRYGRQRWRLRGRVEVSSKQMWDSEDYIFLPLVAELLSIKVTELKSLANHVVVGSVSCEMLDLFCPLPQTLAVDINDLGTVKLNLEVTWR
;
A
#
# COMPACT_ATOMS: atom_id res chain seq x y z
N MET A 1 -29.79 -1.31 -30.76
CA MET A 1 -29.23 -0.06 -30.21
C MET A 1 -28.90 -0.33 -28.75
N PHE A 2 -27.62 -0.43 -28.40
CA PHE A 2 -27.19 -0.65 -27.01
C PHE A 2 -26.88 0.70 -26.39
N THR A 3 -27.73 1.19 -25.49
CA THR A 3 -27.43 2.35 -24.66
C THR A 3 -26.48 1.91 -23.56
N GLY A 4 -25.18 2.13 -23.78
CA GLY A 4 -24.17 2.01 -22.74
C GLY A 4 -24.43 3.05 -21.66
N SER A 5 -24.97 2.63 -20.52
CA SER A 5 -25.00 3.45 -19.32
C SER A 5 -23.59 3.51 -18.77
N THR A 6 -22.87 4.60 -19.07
CA THR A 6 -21.62 4.94 -18.41
C THR A 6 -21.97 5.36 -16.98
N LYS A 7 -22.26 4.39 -16.11
CA LYS A 7 -22.24 4.64 -14.67
C LYS A 7 -20.79 5.02 -14.35
N LEU A 8 -20.56 6.32 -14.16
CA LEU A 8 -19.35 6.79 -13.49
C LEU A 8 -19.16 5.91 -12.24
N PRO A 9 -17.95 5.39 -11.98
CA PRO A 9 -17.71 4.68 -10.73
C PRO A 9 -18.17 5.58 -9.58
N PRO A 10 -18.81 5.01 -8.54
CA PRO A 10 -19.26 5.80 -7.40
C PRO A 10 -18.09 6.66 -6.92
N ALA A 11 -18.37 7.94 -6.67
CA ALA A 11 -17.35 8.87 -6.21
C ALA A 11 -16.65 8.24 -5.00
N LYS A 12 -15.32 8.09 -5.07
CA LYS A 12 -14.53 7.66 -3.91
C LYS A 12 -14.90 8.59 -2.76
N THR A 13 -15.28 8.00 -1.63
CA THR A 13 -15.47 8.76 -0.39
C THR A 13 -14.09 8.82 0.28
N PRO A 14 -13.63 10.00 0.74
CA PRO A 14 -12.36 10.09 1.42
C PRO A 14 -12.37 9.22 2.68
N GLN A 15 -11.21 8.69 3.05
CA GLN A 15 -10.99 7.77 4.17
C GLN A 15 -9.96 8.36 5.15
N PRO A 16 -10.35 9.36 5.96
CA PRO A 16 -9.39 10.11 6.77
C PRO A 16 -8.65 9.26 7.79
N GLU A 17 -9.36 8.38 8.50
CA GLU A 17 -8.76 7.54 9.54
C GLU A 17 -7.73 6.57 8.94
N ARG A 18 -8.01 6.04 7.75
CA ARG A 18 -7.08 5.20 7.01
C ARG A 18 -5.89 5.99 6.48
N LEU A 19 -6.11 7.22 6.01
CA LEU A 19 -5.00 8.08 5.62
C LEU A 19 -4.06 8.36 6.80
N ASP A 20 -4.60 8.63 7.99
CA ASP A 20 -3.81 8.90 9.19
C ASP A 20 -2.88 7.71 9.52
N GLU A 21 -3.40 6.47 9.46
CA GLU A 21 -2.62 5.23 9.67
C GLU A 21 -1.53 5.05 8.60
N VAL A 22 -1.90 5.25 7.34
CA VAL A 22 -1.01 5.12 6.17
C VAL A 22 0.11 6.14 6.21
N TYR A 23 -0.21 7.41 6.45
CA TYR A 23 0.77 8.48 6.61
C TYR A 23 1.75 8.16 7.74
N ALA A 24 1.25 7.74 8.90
CA ALA A 24 2.09 7.40 10.03
C ALA A 24 3.05 6.25 9.70
N ALA A 25 2.60 5.22 8.99
CA ALA A 25 3.44 4.11 8.56
C ALA A 25 4.49 4.53 7.51
N LEU A 26 4.07 5.25 6.47
CA LEU A 26 4.95 5.76 5.42
C LEU A 26 6.04 6.66 5.99
N ARG A 27 5.67 7.63 6.85
CA ARG A 27 6.61 8.52 7.51
C ARG A 27 7.63 7.75 8.34
N ARG A 28 7.19 6.77 9.14
CA ARG A 28 8.11 5.90 9.91
C ARG A 28 9.06 5.13 8.98
N GLY A 29 8.57 4.62 7.86
CA GLY A 29 9.38 3.92 6.87
C GLY A 29 10.46 4.82 6.26
N LEU A 30 10.08 6.03 5.82
CA LEU A 30 11.02 7.01 5.25
C LEU A 30 12.08 7.44 6.28
N GLN A 31 11.67 7.66 7.53
CA GLN A 31 12.61 7.95 8.63
C GLN A 31 13.57 6.79 8.90
N SER A 32 13.07 5.55 8.82
CA SER A 32 13.91 4.35 8.96
C SER A 32 14.93 4.24 7.82
N TYR A 33 14.54 4.55 6.58
CA TYR A 33 15.47 4.66 5.45
C TYR A 33 16.57 5.68 5.71
N LEU A 34 16.21 6.89 6.15
CA LEU A 34 17.19 7.93 6.49
C LEU A 34 18.17 7.46 7.57
N GLN A 35 17.67 6.78 8.61
CA GLN A 35 18.51 6.29 9.70
C GLN A 35 19.50 5.21 9.22
N VAL A 36 19.05 4.24 8.41
CA VAL A 36 19.91 3.19 7.85
C VAL A 36 21.02 3.79 6.97
N HIS A 37 20.67 4.74 6.10
CA HIS A 37 21.68 5.38 5.23
C HIS A 37 22.59 6.37 5.96
N GLN A 38 22.15 6.98 7.06
CA GLN A 38 23.03 7.76 7.92
C GLN A 38 24.12 6.88 8.54
N LEU A 39 23.76 5.68 9.03
CA LEU A 39 24.74 4.73 9.56
C LEU A 39 25.73 4.24 8.49
N GLU A 40 25.25 4.00 7.27
CA GLU A 40 26.09 3.66 6.12
C GLU A 40 27.07 4.80 5.79
N LEU A 41 26.59 6.04 5.81
CA LEU A 41 27.40 7.23 5.55
C LEU A 41 28.50 7.40 6.62
N ASP A 42 28.16 7.22 7.89
CA ASP A 42 29.12 7.30 9.00
C ASP A 42 30.22 6.23 8.86
N THR A 43 29.83 5.01 8.47
CA THR A 43 30.73 3.88 8.22
C THR A 43 31.68 4.18 7.04
N LEU A 44 31.14 4.64 5.91
CA LEU A 44 31.96 5.02 4.75
C LEU A 44 32.89 6.20 5.06
N GLY A 45 32.41 7.17 5.85
CA GLY A 45 33.19 8.31 6.31
C GLY A 45 34.38 7.87 7.18
N GLN A 46 34.20 6.90 8.07
CA GLN A 46 35.30 6.31 8.84
C GLN A 46 36.32 5.61 7.94
N GLN A 47 35.86 4.76 7.01
CA GLN A 47 36.74 4.05 6.09
C GLN A 47 37.56 5.00 5.21
N ILE A 48 37.02 6.16 4.81
CA ILE A 48 37.76 7.17 4.06
C ILE A 48 38.85 7.85 4.91
N ARG A 49 38.56 8.13 6.20
CA ARG A 49 39.56 8.68 7.13
C ARG A 49 40.75 7.73 7.30
N GLU A 50 40.46 6.43 7.37
CA GLU A 50 41.45 5.36 7.49
C GLU A 50 42.18 5.06 6.17
N ASN A 51 41.50 5.19 5.02
CA ASN A 51 42.01 4.79 3.70
C ASN A 51 41.92 5.94 2.66
N LYS A 52 42.69 7.00 2.93
CA LYS A 52 42.63 8.35 2.30
C LYS A 52 42.70 8.43 0.76
N ARG A 53 42.98 7.34 0.04
CA ARG A 53 43.16 7.33 -1.44
C ARG A 53 42.24 6.36 -2.18
N ASN A 54 41.18 5.85 -1.57
CA ASN A 54 40.23 4.98 -2.27
C ASN A 54 39.11 5.79 -2.95
N GLY A 55 39.32 6.11 -4.24
CA GLY A 55 38.33 6.85 -5.04
C GLY A 55 36.96 6.16 -5.18
N ARG A 56 36.87 4.84 -4.98
CA ARG A 56 35.59 4.12 -4.95
C ARG A 56 34.77 4.46 -3.70
N LEU A 57 35.43 4.53 -2.53
CA LEU A 57 34.76 4.92 -1.27
C LEU A 57 34.23 6.36 -1.34
N VAL A 58 35.02 7.28 -1.90
CA VAL A 58 34.58 8.70 -2.07
C VAL A 58 33.37 8.81 -2.99
N ARG A 59 33.33 8.02 -4.08
CA ARG A 59 32.16 7.97 -4.98
C ARG A 59 30.93 7.37 -4.29
N GLY A 60 31.12 6.31 -3.50
CA GLY A 60 30.07 5.68 -2.70
C GLY A 60 29.43 6.65 -1.71
N LEU A 61 30.26 7.35 -0.92
CA LEU A 61 29.79 8.34 0.06
C LEU A 61 28.94 9.45 -0.61
N LYS A 62 29.42 10.03 -1.72
CA LYS A 62 28.67 11.06 -2.46
C LYS A 62 27.36 10.54 -3.08
N ALA A 63 27.26 9.24 -3.34
CA ALA A 63 26.03 8.64 -3.84
C ALA A 63 25.00 8.47 -2.72
N VAL A 64 25.44 8.02 -1.54
CA VAL A 64 24.60 7.91 -0.33
C VAL A 64 24.10 9.29 0.11
N GLU A 65 24.97 10.30 0.19
CA GLU A 65 24.57 11.69 0.51
C GLU A 65 23.48 12.22 -0.44
N ARG A 66 23.64 11.98 -1.74
CA ARG A 66 22.63 12.40 -2.74
C ARG A 66 21.33 11.62 -2.60
N PHE A 67 21.39 10.36 -2.21
CA PHE A 67 20.20 9.54 -1.97
C PHE A 67 19.44 10.06 -0.74
N MET A 68 20.14 10.30 0.37
CA MET A 68 19.55 10.86 1.58
C MET A 68 18.84 12.19 1.34
N ARG A 69 19.46 13.12 0.60
CA ARG A 69 18.79 14.39 0.26
C ARG A 69 17.48 14.22 -0.53
N ARG A 70 17.39 13.19 -1.38
CA ARG A 70 16.14 12.87 -2.09
C ARG A 70 15.09 12.29 -1.16
N LEU A 71 15.51 11.43 -0.22
CA LEU A 71 14.63 10.90 0.82
C LEU A 71 14.11 11.99 1.77
N GLU A 72 14.96 12.93 2.16
CA GLU A 72 14.55 14.09 2.98
C GLU A 72 13.49 14.93 2.25
N PHE A 73 13.73 15.23 0.97
CA PHE A 73 12.75 15.95 0.15
C PHE A 73 11.45 15.17 0.00
N HIS A 74 11.52 13.86 -0.20
CA HIS A 74 10.34 12.99 -0.29
C HIS A 74 9.55 12.99 1.02
N LEU A 75 10.24 12.89 2.16
CA LEU A 75 9.61 12.99 3.48
C LEU A 75 8.91 14.35 3.66
N SER A 76 9.57 15.46 3.33
CA SER A 76 8.95 16.79 3.38
C SER A 76 7.69 16.88 2.51
N LYS A 77 7.71 16.32 1.29
CA LYS A 77 6.55 16.32 0.39
C LYS A 77 5.39 15.49 0.94
N VAL A 78 5.68 14.35 1.57
CA VAL A 78 4.66 13.51 2.23
C VAL A 78 4.03 14.25 3.42
N GLU A 79 4.83 14.96 4.22
CA GLU A 79 4.34 15.76 5.34
C GLU A 79 3.48 16.94 4.87
N GLU A 80 3.90 17.65 3.82
CA GLU A 80 3.13 18.74 3.21
C GLU A 80 1.75 18.26 2.72
N LEU A 81 1.69 17.11 2.05
CA LEU A 81 0.44 16.53 1.56
C LEU A 81 -0.51 16.17 2.71
N TYR A 82 0.03 15.61 3.79
CA TYR A 82 -0.76 15.26 4.97
C TYR A 82 -1.30 16.51 5.68
N ASP A 83 -0.49 17.56 5.81
CA ASP A 83 -0.92 18.84 6.38
C ASP A 83 -2.04 19.49 5.53
N ALA A 84 -1.88 19.48 4.21
CA ALA A 84 -2.91 19.95 3.28
C ALA A 84 -4.21 19.14 3.43
N TYR A 85 -4.11 17.81 3.57
CA TYR A 85 -5.26 16.94 3.80
C TYR A 85 -5.97 17.27 5.11
N CYS A 86 -5.23 17.47 6.20
CA CYS A 86 -5.78 17.85 7.50
C CYS A 86 -6.56 19.18 7.44
N ILE A 87 -6.02 20.17 6.70
CA ILE A 87 -6.72 21.44 6.48
C ILE A 87 -8.03 21.21 5.70
N GLN A 88 -7.98 20.45 4.61
CA GLN A 88 -9.18 20.15 3.80
C GLN A 88 -10.23 19.35 4.58
N ARG A 89 -9.82 18.37 5.40
CA ARG A 89 -10.69 17.64 6.34
C ARG A 89 -11.45 18.59 7.25
N ARG A 90 -10.73 19.53 7.88
CA ARG A 90 -11.34 20.53 8.78
C ARG A 90 -12.33 21.44 8.05
N LEU A 91 -12.02 21.88 6.83
CA LEU A 91 -12.93 22.69 6.00
C LEU A 91 -14.19 21.90 5.63
N ARG A 92 -14.04 20.64 5.21
CA ARG A 92 -15.15 19.73 4.90
C ARG A 92 -16.06 19.54 6.11
N ASP A 93 -15.49 19.31 7.28
CA ASP A 93 -16.25 19.11 8.52
C ASP A 93 -17.01 20.38 8.93
N GLY A 94 -16.39 21.56 8.74
CA GLY A 94 -17.05 22.85 8.92
C GLY A 94 -18.23 23.03 7.96
N ALA A 95 -18.05 22.74 6.67
CA ALA A 95 -19.11 22.78 5.67
C ALA A 95 -20.25 21.81 5.98
N SER A 96 -19.93 20.58 6.42
CA SER A 96 -20.92 19.59 6.84
C SER A 96 -21.78 20.09 8.01
N LYS A 97 -21.16 20.69 9.03
CA LYS A 97 -21.87 21.29 10.17
C LYS A 97 -22.76 22.47 9.73
N MET A 98 -22.30 23.31 8.81
CA MET A 98 -23.13 24.40 8.26
C MET A 98 -24.34 23.85 7.49
N VAL A 99 -24.15 22.82 6.66
CA VAL A 99 -25.25 22.14 5.96
C VAL A 99 -26.28 21.59 6.95
N ALA A 100 -25.83 20.92 8.02
CA ALA A 100 -26.72 20.41 9.06
C ALA A 100 -27.49 21.55 9.76
N ALA A 101 -26.81 22.65 10.12
CA ALA A 101 -27.42 23.79 10.76
C ALA A 101 -28.49 24.47 9.88
N PHE A 102 -28.19 24.74 8.61
CA PHE A 102 -29.16 25.37 7.70
C PHE A 102 -30.35 24.47 7.37
N ASN A 103 -30.16 23.15 7.33
CA ASN A 103 -31.29 22.21 7.19
C ASN A 103 -32.21 22.21 8.41
N SER A 104 -31.70 22.51 9.60
CA SER A 104 -32.50 22.60 10.83
C SER A 104 -33.18 23.96 11.04
N ALA A 105 -32.77 24.99 10.30
CA ALA A 105 -33.34 26.33 10.39
C ALA A 105 -34.67 26.45 9.61
N THR A 106 -35.64 27.18 10.15
CA THR A 106 -36.90 27.48 9.45
C THR A 106 -36.67 28.35 8.22
N GLY A 107 -37.11 27.86 7.05
CA GLY A 107 -36.62 28.27 5.73
C GLY A 107 -36.94 29.70 5.27
N SER A 108 -36.03 30.63 5.56
CA SER A 108 -35.89 31.89 4.82
C SER A 108 -35.20 31.67 3.45
N LYS A 109 -35.30 32.66 2.55
CA LYS A 109 -34.63 32.59 1.24
C LYS A 109 -33.10 32.61 1.41
N GLU A 110 -32.61 33.43 2.33
CA GLU A 110 -31.20 33.58 2.66
C GLU A 110 -30.64 32.26 3.23
N ALA A 111 -31.40 31.56 4.08
CA ALA A 111 -31.01 30.25 4.60
C ALA A 111 -30.88 29.19 3.50
N ARG A 112 -31.70 29.27 2.45
CA ARG A 112 -31.61 28.37 1.28
C ARG A 112 -30.37 28.66 0.43
N GLU A 113 -30.03 29.93 0.24
CA GLU A 113 -28.81 30.34 -0.48
C GLU A 113 -27.56 29.90 0.29
N SER A 114 -27.49 30.15 1.59
CA SER A 114 -26.37 29.69 2.44
C SER A 114 -26.26 28.16 2.51
N LEU A 115 -27.39 27.43 2.53
CA LEU A 115 -27.39 25.97 2.45
C LEU A 115 -26.78 25.48 1.14
N SER A 116 -27.11 26.12 0.02
CA SER A 116 -26.57 25.78 -1.31
C SER A 116 -25.05 25.97 -1.35
N GLU A 117 -24.56 27.10 -0.84
CA GLU A 117 -23.13 27.39 -0.77
C GLU A 117 -22.38 26.43 0.15
N ALA A 118 -22.91 26.15 1.34
CA ALA A 118 -22.32 25.18 2.27
C ALA A 118 -22.30 23.76 1.67
N SER A 119 -23.35 23.38 0.95
CA SER A 119 -23.44 22.09 0.25
C SER A 119 -22.44 21.99 -0.89
N ARG A 120 -22.21 23.08 -1.63
CA ARG A 120 -21.16 23.15 -2.66
C ARG A 120 -19.79 23.01 -2.03
N GLY A 121 -19.48 23.79 -0.99
CA GLY A 121 -18.20 23.72 -0.29
C GLY A 121 -17.91 22.33 0.28
N PHE A 122 -18.92 21.65 0.84
CA PHE A 122 -18.77 20.27 1.31
C PHE A 122 -18.37 19.30 0.18
N ARG A 123 -19.01 19.41 -1.00
CA ARG A 123 -18.68 18.57 -2.17
C ARG A 123 -17.27 18.85 -2.67
N GLU A 124 -16.92 20.12 -2.86
CA GLU A 124 -15.59 20.53 -3.33
C GLU A 124 -14.48 20.06 -2.37
N CYS A 125 -14.68 20.23 -1.05
CA CYS A 125 -13.71 19.72 -0.07
C CYS A 125 -13.62 18.18 -0.10
N THR A 126 -14.74 17.49 -0.32
CA THR A 126 -14.75 16.01 -0.45
C THR A 126 -13.94 15.56 -1.67
N GLU A 127 -14.12 16.21 -2.83
CA GLU A 127 -13.36 15.93 -4.05
C GLU A 127 -11.86 16.23 -3.88
N HIS A 128 -11.53 17.36 -3.24
CA HIS A 128 -10.15 17.74 -2.94
C HIS A 128 -9.47 16.74 -2.01
N MET A 129 -10.16 16.27 -0.97
CA MET A 129 -9.62 15.22 -0.09
C MET A 129 -9.30 13.95 -0.89
N CYS A 130 -10.21 13.46 -1.74
CA CYS A 130 -9.94 12.29 -2.59
C CYS A 130 -8.75 12.49 -3.55
N SER A 131 -8.58 13.72 -4.06
CA SER A 131 -7.41 14.07 -4.87
C SER A 131 -6.12 13.99 -4.06
N LEU A 132 -6.10 14.52 -2.84
CA LEU A 132 -4.95 14.47 -1.94
C LEU A 132 -4.61 13.04 -1.52
N GLU A 133 -5.60 12.17 -1.30
CA GLU A 133 -5.35 10.74 -1.05
C GLU A 133 -4.67 10.08 -2.25
N SER A 134 -5.14 10.38 -3.47
CA SER A 134 -4.56 9.83 -4.70
C SER A 134 -3.15 10.38 -4.95
N GLU A 135 -2.89 11.65 -4.63
CA GLU A 135 -1.54 12.23 -4.68
C GLU A 135 -0.63 11.58 -3.65
N LEU A 136 -1.10 11.35 -2.41
CA LEU A 136 -0.35 10.63 -1.40
C LEU A 136 -0.02 9.20 -1.86
N GLU A 137 -0.99 8.45 -2.41
CA GLU A 137 -0.77 7.11 -3.00
C GLU A 137 0.38 7.11 -4.01
N SER A 138 0.49 8.15 -4.85
CA SER A 138 1.57 8.30 -5.83
C SER A 138 2.97 8.49 -5.20
N HIS A 139 3.03 8.88 -3.93
CA HIS A 139 4.25 9.06 -3.15
C HIS A 139 4.55 7.90 -2.20
N MET A 140 3.78 6.82 -2.20
CA MET A 140 4.00 5.69 -1.30
C MET A 140 5.06 4.69 -1.79
N GLY A 141 5.56 4.85 -3.02
CA GLY A 141 6.55 3.94 -3.61
C GLY A 141 5.93 2.64 -4.12
N GLU A 142 6.69 1.56 -4.10
CA GLU A 142 6.32 0.27 -4.67
C GLU A 142 6.63 -0.89 -3.72
N PHE A 143 5.69 -1.84 -3.59
CA PHE A 143 5.96 -3.13 -2.95
C PHE A 143 6.33 -4.17 -4.01
N HIS A 144 7.61 -4.53 -4.06
CA HIS A 144 8.15 -5.61 -4.89
C HIS A 144 7.97 -6.91 -4.12
N VAL A 145 7.02 -7.74 -4.55
CA VAL A 145 6.63 -8.97 -3.87
C VAL A 145 7.16 -10.18 -4.65
N LYS A 146 7.78 -11.11 -3.94
CA LYS A 146 8.24 -12.39 -4.48
C LYS A 146 7.54 -13.57 -3.83
N MET A 147 7.14 -14.53 -4.65
CA MET A 147 6.62 -15.81 -4.21
C MET A 147 7.77 -16.71 -3.72
N LYS A 148 7.72 -17.15 -2.46
CA LYS A 148 8.71 -18.10 -1.91
C LYS A 148 8.17 -19.52 -1.79
N GLY A 149 6.86 -19.70 -1.73
CA GLY A 149 6.23 -21.02 -1.67
C GLY A 149 5.06 -21.09 -0.69
N LEU A 150 4.32 -22.20 -0.76
CA LEU A 150 3.37 -22.61 0.28
C LEU A 150 4.08 -23.49 1.30
N ALA A 151 3.74 -23.37 2.58
CA ALA A 151 4.15 -24.29 3.61
C ALA A 151 2.92 -24.90 4.27
N GLY A 152 2.86 -26.23 4.37
CA GLY A 152 1.75 -26.91 5.01
C GLY A 152 2.18 -28.28 5.49
N PHE A 153 2.20 -28.47 6.82
CA PHE A 153 2.84 -29.60 7.50
C PHE A 153 2.29 -31.00 7.12
N ALA A 154 1.15 -31.10 6.43
CA ALA A 154 0.60 -32.38 5.98
C ALA A 154 -0.28 -32.31 4.70
N ARG A 155 -0.25 -31.18 3.95
CA ARG A 155 -1.19 -30.94 2.83
C ARG A 155 -0.56 -30.76 1.46
N LEU A 156 0.77 -30.66 1.37
CA LEU A 156 1.46 -30.44 0.09
C LEU A 156 2.07 -31.75 -0.37
N CYS A 157 1.36 -32.48 -1.22
CA CYS A 157 1.80 -33.74 -1.81
C CYS A 157 2.37 -33.56 -3.21
N ALA A 158 3.26 -34.47 -3.60
CA ALA A 158 3.80 -34.49 -4.95
C ALA A 158 2.68 -34.62 -5.99
N GLY A 159 2.67 -33.73 -6.97
CA GLY A 159 1.64 -33.67 -8.01
C GLY A 159 0.55 -32.63 -7.74
N ASP A 160 0.38 -32.17 -6.50
CA ASP A 160 -0.61 -31.14 -6.16
C ASP A 160 -0.37 -29.87 -6.95
N GLN A 161 -1.48 -29.23 -7.32
CA GLN A 161 -1.49 -27.96 -8.02
C GLN A 161 -2.30 -26.93 -7.25
N TYR A 162 -1.79 -25.70 -7.20
CA TYR A 162 -2.40 -24.60 -6.47
C TYR A 162 -2.50 -23.36 -7.36
N GLU A 163 -3.57 -22.59 -7.21
CA GLU A 163 -3.68 -21.22 -7.68
C GLU A 163 -3.67 -20.28 -6.46
N VAL A 164 -2.78 -19.29 -6.49
CA VAL A 164 -2.78 -18.17 -5.55
C VAL A 164 -3.27 -16.94 -6.30
N LEU A 165 -4.29 -16.27 -5.75
CA LEU A 165 -4.83 -15.04 -6.27
C LEU A 165 -4.69 -13.95 -5.22
N MET A 166 -3.85 -12.96 -5.51
CA MET A 166 -3.71 -11.76 -4.71
C MET A 166 -4.42 -10.58 -5.38
N ARG A 167 -5.15 -9.80 -4.60
CA ARG A 167 -5.89 -8.62 -5.05
C ARG A 167 -5.62 -7.46 -4.10
N TYR A 168 -5.27 -6.32 -4.67
CA TYR A 168 -5.06 -5.09 -3.90
C TYR A 168 -5.71 -3.92 -4.63
N GLY A 169 -6.93 -3.60 -4.20
CA GLY A 169 -7.85 -2.78 -4.98
C GLY A 169 -8.07 -3.36 -6.39
N ARG A 170 -7.64 -2.61 -7.40
CA ARG A 170 -7.73 -3.02 -8.82
C ARG A 170 -6.55 -3.87 -9.30
N GLN A 171 -5.47 -3.92 -8.53
CA GLN A 171 -4.27 -4.69 -8.87
C GLN A 171 -4.52 -6.17 -8.60
N ARG A 172 -4.03 -7.03 -9.49
CA ARG A 172 -4.32 -8.47 -9.43
C ARG A 172 -3.11 -9.28 -9.88
N TRP A 173 -2.62 -10.14 -9.00
CA TRP A 173 -1.61 -11.13 -9.30
C TRP A 173 -2.19 -12.53 -9.12
N ARG A 174 -2.20 -13.31 -10.20
CA ARG A 174 -2.60 -14.71 -10.19
C ARG A 174 -1.41 -15.53 -10.63
N LEU A 175 -1.07 -16.54 -9.83
CA LEU A 175 0.01 -17.47 -10.10
C LEU A 175 -0.45 -18.90 -9.82
N ARG A 176 0.10 -19.84 -10.57
CA ARG A 176 -0.16 -21.27 -10.42
C ARG A 176 1.13 -22.01 -10.11
N GLY A 177 1.04 -22.89 -9.13
CA GLY A 177 2.16 -23.67 -8.63
C GLY A 177 1.89 -25.16 -8.69
N ARG A 178 2.93 -25.95 -8.87
CA ARG A 178 2.92 -27.41 -8.72
C ARG A 178 3.98 -27.86 -7.73
N VAL A 179 3.62 -28.83 -6.89
CA VAL A 179 4.56 -29.53 -6.02
C VAL A 179 5.18 -30.70 -6.79
N GLU A 180 6.49 -30.72 -6.92
CA GLU A 180 7.23 -31.80 -7.56
C GLU A 180 7.45 -32.99 -6.61
N VAL A 181 7.87 -34.14 -7.15
CA VAL A 181 8.24 -35.33 -6.37
C VAL A 181 9.39 -35.03 -5.40
N SER A 182 10.26 -34.09 -5.75
CA SER A 182 11.35 -33.58 -4.91
C SER A 182 10.88 -32.69 -3.75
N SER A 183 9.58 -32.45 -3.60
CA SER A 183 8.97 -31.41 -2.74
C SER A 183 9.31 -29.97 -3.14
N LYS A 184 10.08 -29.77 -4.22
CA LYS A 184 10.28 -28.44 -4.81
C LYS A 184 8.94 -27.93 -5.37
N GLN A 185 8.68 -26.65 -5.19
CA GLN A 185 7.53 -26.00 -5.81
C GLN A 185 7.98 -25.21 -7.04
N MET A 186 7.24 -25.36 -8.12
CA MET A 186 7.45 -24.61 -9.37
C MET A 186 6.25 -23.70 -9.58
N TRP A 187 6.50 -22.40 -9.75
CA TRP A 187 5.48 -21.38 -9.96
C TRP A 187 5.61 -20.76 -11.37
N ASP A 188 4.50 -20.44 -12.01
CA ASP A 188 4.48 -19.83 -13.34
C ASP A 188 4.82 -18.32 -13.32
N SER A 189 4.79 -17.70 -12.14
CA SER A 189 5.15 -16.31 -11.89
C SER A 189 5.73 -16.19 -10.49
N GLU A 190 6.91 -15.58 -10.37
CA GLU A 190 7.66 -15.48 -9.11
C GLU A 190 7.66 -14.08 -8.51
N ASP A 191 7.49 -13.01 -9.30
CA ASP A 191 7.55 -11.62 -8.84
C ASP A 191 6.35 -10.80 -9.34
N TYR A 192 5.92 -9.83 -8.53
CA TYR A 192 4.91 -8.83 -8.88
C TYR A 192 5.15 -7.51 -8.13
N ILE A 193 4.70 -6.40 -8.71
CA ILE A 193 4.80 -5.07 -8.09
C ILE A 193 3.40 -4.59 -7.73
N PHE A 194 3.18 -4.29 -6.45
CA PHE A 194 1.97 -3.63 -5.96
C PHE A 194 2.27 -2.17 -5.61
N LEU A 195 1.47 -1.26 -6.15
CA LEU A 195 1.41 0.13 -5.71
C LEU A 195 0.59 0.19 -4.41
N PRO A 196 1.12 0.75 -3.31
CA PRO A 196 0.38 0.97 -2.08
C PRO A 196 -0.90 1.79 -2.31
N LEU A 197 -1.94 1.49 -1.54
CA LEU A 197 -3.26 2.14 -1.59
C LEU A 197 -3.68 2.49 -0.16
N VAL A 198 -4.37 3.62 0.00
CA VAL A 198 -4.76 4.14 1.32
C VAL A 198 -5.88 3.29 1.94
N ALA A 199 -6.87 2.92 1.13
CA ALA A 199 -8.15 2.39 1.59
C ALA A 199 -8.34 0.88 1.33
N GLU A 200 -7.31 0.19 0.87
CA GLU A 200 -7.42 -1.21 0.44
C GLU A 200 -6.55 -2.12 1.33
N LEU A 201 -6.96 -3.37 1.45
CA LEU A 201 -6.17 -4.46 2.05
C LEU A 201 -5.74 -5.44 0.96
N LEU A 202 -4.62 -6.12 1.16
CA LEU A 202 -4.20 -7.19 0.27
C LEU A 202 -5.04 -8.44 0.57
N SER A 203 -5.92 -8.81 -0.36
CA SER A 203 -6.69 -10.04 -0.27
C SER A 203 -5.96 -11.17 -0.98
N ILE A 204 -5.77 -12.29 -0.30
CA ILE A 204 -5.08 -13.48 -0.79
C ILE A 204 -6.04 -14.66 -0.72
N LYS A 205 -6.22 -15.35 -1.85
CA LYS A 205 -7.00 -16.59 -1.94
C LYS A 205 -6.14 -17.71 -2.50
N VAL A 206 -6.13 -18.86 -1.82
CA VAL A 206 -5.44 -20.06 -2.29
C VAL A 206 -6.45 -21.15 -2.63
N THR A 207 -6.29 -21.75 -3.79
CA THR A 207 -7.18 -22.78 -4.33
C THR A 207 -6.37 -23.99 -4.78
N GLU A 208 -6.71 -25.18 -4.33
CA GLU A 208 -6.16 -26.44 -4.82
C GLU A 208 -6.89 -26.86 -6.11
N LEU A 209 -6.13 -27.19 -7.15
CA LEU A 209 -6.63 -27.57 -8.47
C LEU A 209 -6.61 -29.10 -8.60
N LYS A 210 -7.72 -29.79 -8.28
CA LYS A 210 -7.78 -31.26 -8.31
C LYS A 210 -8.04 -31.84 -9.70
N SER A 211 -8.93 -31.21 -10.46
CA SER A 211 -9.25 -31.58 -11.85
C SER A 211 -9.74 -30.34 -12.61
N LEU A 212 -10.05 -30.49 -13.91
CA LEU A 212 -10.53 -29.40 -14.77
C LEU A 212 -11.76 -28.65 -14.23
N ALA A 213 -12.58 -29.29 -13.39
CA ALA A 213 -13.80 -28.68 -12.84
C ALA A 213 -13.88 -28.68 -11.31
N ASN A 214 -13.10 -29.51 -10.61
CA ASN A 214 -13.14 -29.60 -9.15
C ASN A 214 -11.96 -28.86 -8.54
N HIS A 215 -12.19 -27.60 -8.19
CA HIS A 215 -11.23 -26.76 -7.45
C HIS A 215 -11.71 -26.57 -6.02
N VAL A 216 -10.80 -26.65 -5.05
CA VAL A 216 -11.12 -26.54 -3.63
C VAL A 216 -10.44 -25.32 -3.05
N VAL A 217 -11.20 -24.40 -2.46
CA VAL A 217 -10.60 -23.26 -1.76
C VAL A 217 -9.93 -23.76 -0.49
N VAL A 218 -8.61 -23.55 -0.41
CA VAL A 218 -7.80 -23.92 0.77
C VAL A 218 -8.01 -22.89 1.88
N GLY A 219 -8.13 -21.63 1.50
CA GLY A 219 -8.42 -20.53 2.40
C GLY A 219 -8.34 -19.18 1.70
N SER A 220 -8.77 -18.14 2.41
CA SER A 220 -8.74 -16.76 1.97
C SER A 220 -8.48 -15.86 3.17
N VAL A 221 -7.59 -14.89 3.02
CA VAL A 221 -7.21 -13.95 4.06
C VAL A 221 -7.09 -12.55 3.47
N SER A 222 -7.30 -11.53 4.29
CA SER A 222 -6.97 -10.15 3.94
C SER A 222 -5.94 -9.66 4.95
N CYS A 223 -4.85 -9.08 4.46
CA CYS A 223 -3.77 -8.57 5.29
C CYS A 223 -3.52 -7.08 5.06
N GLU A 224 -3.08 -6.45 6.14
CA GLU A 224 -2.56 -5.09 6.13
C GLU A 224 -1.13 -5.07 5.58
N MET A 225 -0.78 -3.99 4.87
CA MET A 225 0.53 -3.83 4.23
C MET A 225 1.36 -2.70 4.86
N LEU A 226 0.83 -2.00 5.87
CA LEU A 226 1.48 -0.84 6.49
C LEU A 226 2.86 -1.15 7.11
N ASP A 227 3.02 -2.33 7.72
CA ASP A 227 4.28 -2.71 8.35
C ASP A 227 5.40 -3.02 7.33
N LEU A 228 5.08 -2.99 6.03
CA LEU A 228 6.03 -3.25 4.95
C LEU A 228 6.74 -1.97 4.47
N PHE A 229 6.35 -0.80 4.98
CA PHE A 229 7.12 0.44 4.82
C PHE A 229 8.39 0.39 5.65
N CYS A 230 9.37 -0.38 5.19
CA CYS A 230 10.64 -0.58 5.87
C CYS A 230 11.80 -0.70 4.87
N PRO A 231 13.04 -0.34 5.29
CA PRO A 231 14.18 -0.26 4.38
C PRO A 231 14.75 -1.61 3.94
N LEU A 232 14.49 -2.68 4.70
CA LEU A 232 15.03 -4.00 4.46
C LEU A 232 13.95 -4.95 3.92
N PRO A 233 14.31 -5.91 3.04
CA PRO A 233 13.38 -6.93 2.59
C PRO A 233 12.77 -7.71 3.77
N GLN A 234 11.45 -7.88 3.77
CA GLN A 234 10.69 -8.62 4.77
C GLN A 234 10.30 -9.99 4.23
N THR A 235 10.48 -11.03 5.03
CA THR A 235 9.89 -12.35 4.73
C THR A 235 8.61 -12.51 5.53
N LEU A 236 7.50 -12.69 4.84
CA LEU A 236 6.17 -12.85 5.42
C LEU A 236 5.74 -14.30 5.32
N ALA A 237 5.18 -14.84 6.40
CA ALA A 237 4.51 -16.13 6.42
C ALA A 237 3.03 -15.90 6.76
N VAL A 238 2.19 -15.82 5.73
CA VAL A 238 0.77 -15.48 5.88
C VAL A 238 -0.04 -16.73 6.11
N ASP A 239 -0.73 -16.82 7.25
CA ASP A 239 -1.67 -17.91 7.51
C ASP A 239 -2.89 -17.78 6.59
N ILE A 240 -3.12 -18.79 5.76
CA ILE A 240 -4.15 -18.78 4.71
C ILE A 240 -5.51 -19.25 5.22
N ASN A 241 -5.53 -20.00 6.31
CA ASN A 241 -6.74 -20.45 7.00
C ASN A 241 -6.61 -20.25 8.50
N ASP A 242 -7.76 -20.22 9.19
CA ASP A 242 -7.85 -19.93 10.63
C ASP A 242 -7.09 -20.94 11.50
N LEU A 243 -6.84 -22.14 10.98
CA LEU A 243 -6.07 -23.18 11.68
C LEU A 243 -4.56 -23.03 11.51
N GLY A 244 -4.08 -22.09 10.68
CA GLY A 244 -2.65 -21.89 10.40
C GLY A 244 -1.97 -23.09 9.72
N THR A 245 -2.74 -24.00 9.14
CA THR A 245 -2.24 -25.28 8.59
C THR A 245 -1.59 -25.12 7.21
N VAL A 246 -1.89 -24.03 6.53
CA VAL A 246 -1.29 -23.63 5.26
C VAL A 246 -0.85 -22.19 5.38
N LYS A 247 0.43 -21.94 5.10
CA LYS A 247 1.04 -20.62 5.08
C LYS A 247 1.54 -20.28 3.69
N LEU A 248 1.43 -19.02 3.31
CA LEU A 248 2.03 -18.48 2.10
C LEU A 248 3.26 -17.66 2.47
N ASN A 249 4.41 -18.07 1.96
CA ASN A 249 5.67 -17.38 2.18
C ASN A 249 5.92 -16.38 1.04
N LEU A 250 6.11 -15.12 1.39
CA LEU A 250 6.43 -14.03 0.47
C LEU A 250 7.70 -13.32 0.94
N GLU A 251 8.45 -12.74 0.01
CA GLU A 251 9.45 -11.72 0.31
C GLU A 251 8.96 -10.39 -0.25
N VAL A 252 8.93 -9.34 0.56
CA VAL A 252 8.49 -8.01 0.14
C VAL A 252 9.64 -7.03 0.33
N THR A 253 9.96 -6.28 -0.71
CA THR A 253 10.89 -5.15 -0.65
C THR A 253 10.11 -3.88 -1.01
N TRP A 254 10.18 -2.87 -0.15
CA TRP A 254 9.67 -1.55 -0.47
C TRP A 254 10.73 -0.73 -1.23
N ARG A 255 10.32 0.04 -2.23
CA ARG A 255 11.20 0.86 -3.08
C ARG A 255 10.58 2.21 -3.41
#